data_AF-A0A914Y6H7-F1
#
_entry.id   AF-A0A914Y6H7-F1
#
_cell.length_a   1.000
_cell.length_b   1.000
_cell.length_c   1.000
_cell.angle_alpha   90.00
_cell.angle_beta   90.00
_cell.angle_gamma   90.00
#
_symmetry.space_group_name_H-M   'P 1'
#
loop_
_entity.id
_entity.type
_entity.pdbx_description
1 polymer ?
#
loop_
_entity_poly.entity_id
_entity_poly.type
_entity_poly.pdbx_seq_one_letter_code
_entity_poly.pdbx_strand_id
1 'polypeptide(L)'
;MKQNPEPKIVKLYHQLFEEENLNVVKTDEFFLLRPHLQHLGSLFNGWPDDETLQKKKHIIQALISSILRILEGEQGLKVFNACQTLGVITNFVGKKVESIPQAQCLLLPGTPEDFAKVFSQRCRDVIIGDSSLTLKTCFLNTLLTIWSSFPKCLNNPLIINFCILLQLVEESKQNQFKKRLSELEDNIGIIPPHTHDHIITDQEQQISNGNNSNVFSLFLSFSSFVFADFDSKQQQDQTKLCLLILWHIINEPYVQNAIQDMHLSTNISLYKSPMLHRSASFAPISATPITLSTALLELLTDFNSTHLKHNFPFLHYHLSLSITHRILIYHKKCKIRLRSWRPLFNSLVSIINYLSQNLTKLPNDEAFHLLYRSLLVVNFFITYGDTFLPDAAAYDFLYYEISRQSTVFARLGKICKNDDEEQLFQVDKTCECFPKVANQLINILSIIEHIRPKLEVLAHSYLTEEQVINIVQQCFNDLTLKLYEGLENVEFKDEKNLENFLESLTEDMPHSVNAFWSEKIDFC
;
A
#
# COMPACT_ATOMS: atom_id res chain seq x y z
N MET A 1 24.38 -31.80 33.19
CA MET A 1 23.55 -30.76 32.54
C MET A 1 23.47 -29.57 33.49
N LYS A 2 24.14 -28.45 33.20
CA LYS A 2 23.93 -27.22 33.97
C LYS A 2 22.57 -26.65 33.53
N GLN A 3 21.57 -26.68 34.41
CA GLN A 3 20.33 -25.95 34.19
C GLN A 3 20.71 -24.49 33.96
N ASN A 4 20.29 -23.91 32.84
CA ASN A 4 20.45 -22.48 32.60
C ASN A 4 19.77 -21.73 33.76
N PRO A 5 20.40 -20.69 34.33
CA PRO A 5 19.78 -19.93 35.40
C PRO A 5 18.48 -19.32 34.89
N GLU A 6 17.38 -19.57 35.61
CA GLU A 6 16.08 -19.02 35.30
C GLU A 6 16.15 -17.47 35.27
N PRO A 7 15.67 -16.81 34.20
CA PRO A 7 15.76 -15.37 34.07
C PRO A 7 15.11 -14.67 35.26
N LYS A 8 15.73 -13.61 35.80
CA LYS A 8 15.21 -12.87 36.95
C LYS A 8 13.77 -12.39 36.74
N ILE A 9 13.42 -12.00 35.52
CA ILE A 9 12.06 -11.58 35.16
C ILE A 9 11.01 -12.68 35.34
N VAL A 10 11.37 -13.94 35.11
CA VAL A 10 10.47 -15.10 35.29
C VAL A 10 10.13 -15.27 36.77
N LYS A 11 11.12 -15.09 37.66
CA LYS A 11 10.89 -15.10 39.11
C LYS A 11 9.96 -13.98 39.55
N LEU A 12 10.08 -12.79 38.95
CA LEU A 12 9.17 -11.68 39.22
C LEU A 12 7.75 -11.97 38.72
N TYR A 13 7.59 -12.71 37.62
CA TYR A 13 6.27 -13.20 37.18
C TYR A 13 5.66 -14.18 38.17
N HIS A 14 6.44 -15.13 38.71
CA HIS A 14 5.96 -16.02 39.78
C HIS A 14 5.50 -15.24 41.02
N GLN A 15 6.31 -14.28 41.50
CA GLN A 15 5.92 -13.42 42.62
C GLN A 15 4.66 -12.60 42.34
N LEU A 16 4.49 -12.13 41.09
CA LEU A 16 3.33 -11.33 40.72
C LEU A 16 2.05 -12.17 40.58
N PHE A 17 2.10 -13.30 39.88
CA PHE A 17 0.91 -14.06 39.50
C PHE A 17 0.57 -15.21 40.47
N GLU A 18 1.55 -15.82 41.12
CA GLU A 18 1.33 -16.92 42.07
C GLU A 18 1.31 -16.43 43.52
N GLU A 19 2.26 -15.56 43.91
CA GLU A 19 2.33 -14.99 45.27
C GLU A 19 1.48 -13.71 45.42
N GLU A 20 0.87 -13.22 44.33
CA GLU A 20 0.01 -12.01 44.29
C GLU A 20 0.69 -10.75 44.84
N ASN A 21 2.03 -10.68 44.76
CA ASN A 21 2.82 -9.57 45.27
C ASN A 21 2.84 -8.39 44.27
N LEU A 22 1.83 -7.52 44.37
CA LEU A 22 1.69 -6.35 43.51
C LEU A 22 2.81 -5.30 43.65
N ASN A 23 3.67 -5.38 44.67
CA ASN A 23 4.79 -4.44 44.81
C ASN A 23 5.89 -4.67 43.76
N VAL A 24 5.92 -5.86 43.16
CA VAL A 24 6.87 -6.25 42.12
C VAL A 24 6.72 -5.40 40.86
N VAL A 25 5.50 -5.02 40.48
CA VAL A 25 5.25 -4.17 39.30
C VAL A 25 5.43 -2.68 39.59
N LYS A 26 5.42 -2.30 40.88
CA LYS A 26 5.64 -0.90 41.32
C LYS A 26 7.11 -0.52 41.35
N THR A 27 8.01 -1.50 41.40
CA THR A 27 9.46 -1.29 41.44
C THR A 27 10.02 -1.01 40.03
N ASP A 28 10.93 -0.04 39.93
CA ASP A 28 11.56 0.32 38.66
C ASP A 28 12.32 -0.82 37.99
N GLU A 29 12.76 -1.81 38.79
CA GLU A 29 13.50 -2.97 38.32
C GLU A 29 12.71 -3.85 37.35
N PHE A 30 11.39 -3.97 37.50
CA PHE A 30 10.57 -4.89 36.71
C PHE A 30 10.67 -4.61 35.20
N PHE A 31 10.57 -3.34 34.81
CA PHE A 31 10.60 -2.92 33.41
C PHE A 31 12.01 -2.58 32.90
N LEU A 32 13.02 -2.58 33.76
CA LEU A 32 14.42 -2.58 33.34
C LEU A 32 14.84 -3.93 32.75
N LEU A 33 14.21 -5.02 33.18
CA LEU A 33 14.47 -6.36 32.69
C LEU A 33 13.73 -6.62 31.37
N ARG A 34 14.39 -7.31 30.43
CA ARG A 34 13.78 -7.74 29.17
C ARG A 34 12.62 -8.71 29.45
N PRO A 35 11.41 -8.46 28.95
CA PRO A 35 10.27 -9.33 29.20
C PRO A 35 10.46 -10.70 28.51
N HIS A 36 10.07 -11.77 29.19
CA HIS A 36 10.11 -13.12 28.63
C HIS A 36 8.74 -13.49 28.02
N LEU A 37 8.49 -12.96 26.81
CA LEU A 37 7.17 -12.96 26.16
C LEU A 37 6.51 -14.34 26.07
N GLN A 38 7.28 -15.38 25.72
CA GLN A 38 6.74 -16.75 25.59
C GLN A 38 6.25 -17.32 26.93
N HIS A 39 6.98 -17.02 28.01
CA HIS A 39 6.63 -17.54 29.34
C HIS A 39 5.42 -16.79 29.88
N LEU A 40 5.41 -15.45 29.73
CA LEU A 40 4.26 -14.62 30.09
C LEU A 40 2.99 -15.06 29.33
N GLY A 41 3.10 -15.31 28.03
CA GLY A 41 1.99 -15.86 27.22
C GLY A 41 1.53 -17.24 27.70
N SER A 42 2.46 -18.12 28.10
CA SER A 42 2.10 -19.44 28.65
C SER A 42 1.36 -19.36 29.99
N LEU A 43 1.74 -18.42 30.87
CA LEU A 43 1.04 -18.17 32.13
C LEU A 43 -0.41 -17.75 31.89
N PHE A 44 -0.63 -16.82 30.95
CA PHE A 44 -1.97 -16.35 30.61
C PHE A 44 -2.81 -17.44 29.94
N ASN A 45 -2.23 -18.21 29.01
CA ASN A 45 -2.93 -19.35 28.39
C ASN A 45 -3.32 -20.44 29.41
N GLY A 46 -2.64 -20.50 30.56
CA GLY A 46 -2.97 -21.37 31.69
C GLY A 46 -4.24 -20.98 32.44
N TRP A 47 -4.92 -19.88 32.09
CA TRP A 47 -6.19 -19.45 32.69
C TRP A 47 -7.36 -19.76 31.74
N PRO A 48 -8.03 -20.92 31.88
CA PRO A 48 -9.00 -21.39 30.90
C PRO A 48 -10.35 -20.68 31.02
N ASP A 49 -10.80 -20.36 32.24
CA ASP A 49 -12.18 -20.03 32.60
C ASP A 49 -12.36 -18.62 33.21
N ASP A 50 -13.59 -18.11 33.15
CA ASP A 50 -13.94 -16.76 33.63
C ASP A 50 -13.68 -16.58 35.12
N GLU A 51 -13.93 -17.60 35.96
CA GLU A 51 -13.71 -17.52 37.41
C GLU A 51 -12.22 -17.23 37.73
N THR A 52 -11.30 -17.90 37.04
CA THR A 52 -9.86 -17.65 37.19
C THR A 52 -9.47 -16.25 36.71
N LEU A 53 -10.06 -15.79 35.61
CA LEU A 53 -9.82 -14.44 35.09
C LEU A 53 -10.29 -13.36 36.06
N GLN A 54 -11.46 -13.52 36.69
CA GLN A 54 -11.96 -12.58 37.68
C GLN A 54 -11.07 -12.53 38.94
N LYS A 55 -10.58 -13.68 39.41
CA LYS A 55 -9.62 -13.73 40.53
C LYS A 55 -8.31 -13.00 40.21
N LYS A 56 -7.80 -13.16 38.98
CA LYS A 56 -6.54 -12.55 38.54
C LYS A 56 -6.69 -11.14 37.96
N LYS A 57 -7.92 -10.63 37.80
CA LYS A 57 -8.24 -9.30 37.25
C LYS A 57 -7.44 -8.19 37.92
N HIS A 58 -7.41 -8.17 39.25
CA HIS A 58 -6.72 -7.12 40.02
C HIS A 58 -5.20 -7.10 39.78
N ILE A 59 -4.59 -8.25 39.48
CA ILE A 59 -3.16 -8.39 39.17
C ILE A 59 -2.86 -7.84 37.78
N ILE A 60 -3.68 -8.21 36.78
CA ILE A 60 -3.55 -7.69 35.41
C ILE A 60 -3.75 -6.17 35.40
N GLN A 61 -4.76 -5.67 36.11
CA GLN A 61 -5.02 -4.24 36.23
C GLN A 61 -3.84 -3.52 36.89
N ALA A 62 -3.27 -4.04 37.98
CA ALA A 62 -2.09 -3.44 38.61
C ALA A 62 -0.85 -3.41 37.68
N LEU A 63 -0.68 -4.46 36.86
CA LEU A 63 0.37 -4.50 35.84
C LEU A 63 0.14 -3.45 34.75
N ILE A 64 -1.09 -3.29 34.25
CA ILE A 64 -1.45 -2.27 33.26
C ILE A 64 -1.29 -0.86 33.82
N SER A 65 -1.71 -0.58 35.06
CA SER A 65 -1.47 0.72 35.71
C SER A 65 0.02 1.04 35.77
N SER A 66 0.86 0.05 36.07
CA SER A 66 2.31 0.23 36.13
C SER A 66 2.90 0.48 34.75
N ILE A 67 2.39 -0.19 33.70
CA ILE A 67 2.73 0.07 32.30
C ILE A 67 2.38 1.52 31.94
N LEU A 68 1.14 1.97 32.20
CA LEU A 68 0.69 3.32 31.86
C LEU A 68 1.57 4.39 32.51
N ARG A 69 1.88 4.25 33.80
CA ARG A 69 2.80 5.15 34.50
C ARG A 69 4.16 5.27 33.82
N ILE A 70 4.68 4.17 33.29
CA ILE A 70 5.96 4.15 32.56
C ILE A 70 5.82 4.81 31.18
N LEU A 71 4.70 4.58 30.50
CA LEU A 71 4.42 5.24 29.23
C LEU A 71 4.32 6.77 29.36
N GLU A 72 3.79 7.28 30.48
CA GLU A 72 3.73 8.73 30.75
C GLU A 72 5.10 9.33 31.11
N GLY A 73 5.82 8.73 32.06
CA GLY A 73 6.91 9.41 32.76
C GLY A 73 8.33 9.04 32.36
N GLU A 74 8.54 7.94 31.63
CA GLU A 74 9.87 7.36 31.40
C GLU A 74 10.30 7.44 29.93
N GLN A 75 11.55 7.08 29.64
CA GLN A 75 12.10 7.02 28.28
C GLN A 75 12.96 5.75 28.07
N GLY A 76 13.21 5.39 26.82
CA GLY A 76 14.15 4.32 26.46
C GLY A 76 13.65 2.91 26.79
N LEU A 77 14.53 2.09 27.38
CA LEU A 77 14.33 0.64 27.53
C LEU A 77 13.08 0.27 28.36
N LYS A 78 12.76 1.05 29.40
CA LYS A 78 11.58 0.79 30.24
C LYS A 78 10.28 0.88 29.44
N VAL A 79 10.17 1.91 28.61
CA VAL A 79 9.00 2.15 27.74
C VAL A 79 8.88 1.04 26.70
N PHE A 80 10.01 0.63 26.11
CA PHE A 80 10.06 -0.50 25.18
C PHE A 80 9.54 -1.79 25.82
N ASN A 81 10.10 -2.18 26.97
CA ASN A 81 9.72 -3.41 27.68
C ASN A 81 8.26 -3.38 28.18
N ALA A 82 7.79 -2.22 28.65
CA ALA A 82 6.40 -2.03 29.06
C ALA A 82 5.43 -2.18 27.88
N CYS A 83 5.76 -1.59 26.72
CA CYS A 83 4.99 -1.72 25.50
C CYS A 83 4.94 -3.17 24.99
N GLN A 84 6.07 -3.90 25.01
CA GLN A 84 6.08 -5.33 24.66
C GLN A 84 5.19 -6.17 25.60
N THR A 85 5.21 -5.87 26.89
CA THR A 85 4.37 -6.54 27.89
C THR A 85 2.89 -6.25 27.63
N LEU A 86 2.55 -5.01 27.29
CA LEU A 86 1.20 -4.61 26.91
C LEU A 86 0.70 -5.39 25.68
N GLY A 87 1.53 -5.52 24.64
CA GLY A 87 1.17 -6.31 23.45
C GLY A 87 0.80 -7.76 23.76
N VAL A 88 1.53 -8.42 24.67
CA VAL A 88 1.21 -9.80 25.10
C VAL A 88 -0.11 -9.87 25.86
N ILE A 89 -0.36 -8.92 26.77
CA ILE A 89 -1.63 -8.85 27.53
C ILE A 89 -2.80 -8.63 26.57
N THR A 90 -2.69 -7.65 25.67
CA THR A 90 -3.73 -7.35 24.68
C THR A 90 -4.07 -8.55 23.81
N ASN A 91 -3.06 -9.25 23.27
CA ASN A 91 -3.27 -10.44 22.44
C ASN A 91 -3.99 -11.55 23.23
N PHE A 92 -3.59 -11.76 24.48
CA PHE A 92 -4.26 -12.73 25.35
C PHE A 92 -5.74 -12.38 25.58
N VAL A 93 -6.02 -11.13 25.94
CA VAL A 93 -7.39 -10.67 26.17
C VAL A 93 -8.22 -10.77 24.89
N GLY A 94 -7.66 -10.38 23.74
CA GLY A 94 -8.31 -10.50 22.43
C GLY A 94 -8.80 -11.93 22.16
N LYS A 95 -7.91 -12.91 22.29
CA LYS A 95 -8.25 -14.34 22.13
C LYS A 95 -9.34 -14.80 23.11
N LYS A 96 -9.32 -14.29 24.35
CA LYS A 96 -10.32 -14.66 25.35
C LYS A 96 -11.67 -14.02 25.09
N VAL A 97 -11.72 -12.80 24.57
CA VAL A 97 -12.97 -12.06 24.30
C VAL A 97 -13.87 -12.76 23.28
N GLU A 98 -13.31 -13.54 22.35
CA GLU A 98 -14.09 -14.40 21.45
C GLU A 98 -14.98 -15.42 22.20
N SER A 99 -14.48 -15.92 23.34
CA SER A 99 -15.17 -16.92 24.17
C SER A 99 -15.85 -16.34 25.42
N ILE A 100 -15.29 -15.26 25.99
CA ILE A 100 -15.70 -14.63 27.24
C ILE A 100 -15.68 -13.10 27.02
N PRO A 101 -16.79 -12.49 26.57
CA PRO A 101 -16.83 -11.07 26.23
C PRO A 101 -16.38 -10.13 27.36
N GLN A 102 -16.65 -10.51 28.63
CA GLN A 102 -16.28 -9.74 29.82
C GLN A 102 -14.76 -9.66 30.07
N ALA A 103 -13.96 -10.51 29.42
CA ALA A 103 -12.50 -10.46 29.50
C ALA A 103 -11.93 -9.10 29.03
N GLN A 104 -12.66 -8.34 28.20
CA GLN A 104 -12.26 -6.99 27.78
C GLN A 104 -12.04 -6.04 28.98
N CYS A 105 -12.76 -6.24 30.09
CA CYS A 105 -12.62 -5.39 31.29
C CYS A 105 -11.30 -5.66 32.05
N LEU A 106 -10.50 -6.66 31.67
CA LEU A 106 -9.15 -6.89 32.19
C LEU A 106 -8.16 -5.79 31.76
N LEU A 107 -8.41 -5.14 30.62
CA LEU A 107 -7.54 -4.08 30.08
C LEU A 107 -7.73 -2.72 30.78
N LEU A 108 -8.72 -2.61 31.67
CA LEU A 108 -9.20 -1.35 32.23
C LEU A 108 -8.90 -1.30 33.74
N PRO A 109 -7.74 -0.77 34.17
CA PRO A 109 -7.41 -0.68 35.60
C PRO A 109 -8.08 0.48 36.34
N GLY A 110 -8.83 1.32 35.64
CA GLY A 110 -9.47 2.54 36.14
C GLY A 110 -10.55 3.00 35.17
N THR A 111 -10.68 4.32 34.95
CA THR A 111 -11.55 4.82 33.87
C THR A 111 -10.93 4.50 32.50
N PRO A 112 -11.70 4.03 31.52
CA PRO A 112 -11.19 3.72 30.18
C PRO A 112 -10.54 4.91 29.47
N GLU A 113 -10.97 6.12 29.82
CA GLU A 113 -10.43 7.39 29.33
C GLU A 113 -8.95 7.59 29.69
N ASP A 114 -8.50 7.13 30.87
CA ASP A 114 -7.12 7.30 31.32
C ASP A 114 -6.15 6.43 30.52
N PHE A 115 -6.48 5.15 30.31
CA PHE A 115 -5.66 4.25 29.47
C PHE A 115 -5.56 4.78 28.05
N ALA A 116 -6.72 5.15 27.48
CA ALA A 116 -6.80 5.63 26.12
C ALA A 116 -5.97 6.89 25.91
N LYS A 117 -6.12 7.89 26.78
CA LYS A 117 -5.40 9.16 26.72
C LYS A 117 -3.89 8.95 26.81
N VAL A 118 -3.43 8.17 27.79
CA VAL A 118 -2.00 7.94 28.03
C VAL A 118 -1.35 7.20 26.88
N PHE A 119 -1.93 6.06 26.49
CA PHE A 119 -1.36 5.23 25.43
C PHE A 119 -1.34 5.99 24.10
N SER A 120 -2.41 6.72 23.81
CA SER A 120 -2.54 7.52 22.61
C SER A 120 -1.56 8.67 22.52
N GLN A 121 -1.44 9.47 23.59
CA GLN A 121 -0.47 10.55 23.65
C GLN A 121 0.93 9.99 23.45
N ARG A 122 1.23 8.86 24.11
CA ARG A 122 2.55 8.25 23.99
C ARG A 122 2.82 7.68 22.60
N CYS A 123 1.82 7.11 21.93
CA CYS A 123 1.94 6.68 20.54
C CYS A 123 2.31 7.86 19.64
N ARG A 124 1.66 9.01 19.82
CA ARG A 124 1.97 10.25 19.06
C ARG A 124 3.44 10.64 19.27
N ASP A 125 3.88 10.75 20.53
CA ASP A 125 5.23 11.19 20.85
C ASP A 125 6.31 10.25 20.30
N VAL A 126 6.05 8.93 20.34
CA VAL A 126 7.00 7.93 19.84
C VAL A 126 7.04 7.87 18.32
N ILE A 127 5.88 7.89 17.66
CA ILE A 127 5.78 7.74 16.20
C ILE A 127 6.29 9.01 15.51
N ILE A 128 5.83 10.19 15.94
CA ILE A 128 6.21 11.48 15.35
C ILE A 128 7.61 11.90 15.80
N GLY A 129 7.95 11.69 17.07
CA GLY A 129 9.23 12.15 17.62
C GLY A 129 10.44 11.39 17.11
N ASP A 130 11.63 11.86 17.52
CA ASP A 130 12.94 11.27 17.20
C ASP A 130 13.25 10.00 18.02
N SER A 131 12.27 9.11 18.12
CA SER A 131 12.45 7.81 18.79
C SER A 131 13.23 6.83 17.93
N SER A 132 13.94 5.90 18.58
CA SER A 132 14.63 4.81 17.86
C SER A 132 13.64 3.97 17.05
N LEU A 133 14.07 3.49 15.89
CA LEU A 133 13.25 2.64 15.00
C LEU A 133 12.64 1.46 15.75
N THR A 134 13.44 0.78 16.57
CA THR A 134 13.01 -0.37 17.37
C THR A 134 11.85 -0.04 18.29
N LEU A 135 11.84 1.17 18.86
CA LEU A 135 10.75 1.64 19.73
C LEU A 135 9.50 1.95 18.91
N LYS A 136 9.64 2.64 17.78
CA LYS A 136 8.51 2.90 16.86
C LYS A 136 7.86 1.60 16.41
N THR A 137 8.64 0.65 15.92
CA THR A 137 8.18 -0.69 15.52
C THR A 137 7.44 -1.42 16.66
N CYS A 138 7.91 -1.29 17.92
CA CYS A 138 7.24 -1.90 19.07
C CYS A 138 5.84 -1.33 19.33
N PHE A 139 5.69 -0.02 19.24
CA PHE A 139 4.40 0.66 19.40
C PHE A 139 3.44 0.31 18.26
N LEU A 140 3.94 0.26 17.02
CA LEU A 140 3.15 -0.12 15.85
C LEU A 140 2.64 -1.56 15.95
N ASN A 141 3.50 -2.51 16.32
CA ASN A 141 3.08 -3.91 16.54
C ASN A 141 2.02 -4.00 17.66
N THR A 142 2.16 -3.21 18.72
CA THR A 142 1.19 -3.19 19.83
C THR A 142 -0.15 -2.60 19.38
N LEU A 143 -0.15 -1.52 18.60
CA LEU A 143 -1.35 -0.93 17.98
C LEU A 143 -2.05 -1.93 17.05
N LEU A 144 -1.30 -2.64 16.20
CA LEU A 144 -1.84 -3.68 15.33
C LEU A 144 -2.40 -4.87 16.13
N THR A 145 -1.78 -5.21 17.27
CA THR A 145 -2.28 -6.24 18.17
C THR A 145 -3.59 -5.82 18.84
N ILE A 146 -3.70 -4.56 19.29
CA ILE A 146 -4.95 -3.99 19.81
C ILE A 146 -6.02 -4.03 18.73
N TRP A 147 -5.70 -3.64 17.50
CA TRP A 147 -6.66 -3.68 16.41
C TRP A 147 -7.16 -5.08 16.08
N SER A 148 -6.24 -6.04 15.86
CA SER A 148 -6.62 -7.42 15.51
C SER A 148 -7.44 -8.08 16.61
N SER A 149 -7.09 -7.82 17.87
CA SER A 149 -7.81 -8.32 19.04
C SER A 149 -9.18 -7.67 19.21
N PHE A 150 -9.34 -6.45 18.70
CA PHE A 150 -10.53 -5.63 18.88
C PHE A 150 -10.77 -4.81 17.59
N PRO A 151 -11.31 -5.41 16.51
CA PRO A 151 -11.36 -4.75 15.20
C PRO A 151 -12.17 -3.44 15.17
N LYS A 152 -13.11 -3.29 16.11
CA LYS A 152 -13.90 -2.07 16.34
C LYS A 152 -13.10 -0.94 17.06
N CYS A 153 -11.86 -1.20 17.49
CA CYS A 153 -10.99 -0.24 18.20
C CYS A 153 -10.50 0.92 17.35
N LEU A 154 -10.19 0.63 16.10
CA LEU A 154 -9.64 1.61 15.18
C LEU A 154 -10.67 1.73 14.07
N ASN A 155 -11.73 2.50 14.35
CA ASN A 155 -12.77 2.84 13.37
C ASN A 155 -12.22 3.59 12.14
N ASN A 156 -10.92 3.92 12.14
CA ASN A 156 -10.24 4.49 10.99
C ASN A 156 -9.28 3.46 10.35
N PRO A 157 -9.67 2.83 9.23
CA PRO A 157 -8.79 1.93 8.45
C PRO A 157 -7.48 2.61 8.01
N LEU A 158 -7.47 3.94 7.91
CA LEU A 158 -6.28 4.74 7.57
C LEU A 158 -5.18 4.57 8.61
N ILE A 159 -5.54 4.50 9.88
CA ILE A 159 -4.59 4.35 10.98
C ILE A 159 -3.88 3.00 10.92
N ILE A 160 -4.60 1.94 10.58
CA ILE A 160 -4.06 0.59 10.46
C ILE A 160 -3.11 0.52 9.27
N ASN A 161 -3.55 1.01 8.11
CA ASN A 161 -2.71 1.12 6.92
C ASN A 161 -1.47 1.98 7.17
N PHE A 162 -1.59 3.04 7.98
CA PHE A 162 -0.46 3.89 8.37
C PHE A 162 0.49 3.18 9.32
N CYS A 163 -0.01 2.36 10.23
CA CYS A 163 0.84 1.53 11.09
C CYS A 163 1.59 0.47 10.28
N ILE A 164 0.92 -0.16 9.30
CA ILE A 164 1.52 -1.08 8.35
C ILE A 164 2.57 -0.37 7.49
N LEU A 165 2.27 0.83 6.99
CA LEU A 165 3.21 1.69 6.25
C LEU A 165 4.49 1.89 7.03
N LEU A 166 4.37 2.43 8.25
CA LEU A 166 5.51 2.74 9.07
C LEU A 166 6.30 1.48 9.36
N GLN A 167 5.65 0.38 9.74
CA GLN A 167 6.35 -0.87 10.01
C GLN A 167 7.12 -1.39 8.78
N LEU A 168 6.51 -1.39 7.60
CA LEU A 168 7.17 -1.87 6.37
C LEU A 168 8.34 -0.95 5.96
N VAL A 169 8.20 0.36 6.13
CA VAL A 169 9.26 1.36 5.86
C VAL A 169 10.39 1.26 6.88
N GLU A 170 10.09 0.97 8.14
CA GLU A 170 11.09 0.77 9.17
C GLU A 170 11.86 -0.54 8.95
N GLU A 171 11.17 -1.61 8.62
CA GLU A 171 11.77 -2.93 8.38
C GLU A 171 12.61 -2.97 7.09
N SER A 172 12.21 -2.24 6.05
CA SER A 172 13.00 -2.10 4.82
C SER A 172 14.36 -1.44 5.11
N LYS A 173 14.38 -0.40 5.95
CA LYS A 173 15.61 0.28 6.39
C LYS A 173 16.56 -0.62 7.19
N GLN A 174 16.05 -1.67 7.84
CA GLN A 174 16.85 -2.60 8.65
C GLN A 174 17.32 -3.86 7.91
N ASN A 175 17.05 -4.00 6.60
CA ASN A 175 17.36 -5.20 5.80
C ASN A 175 16.71 -6.51 6.31
N GLN A 176 15.76 -6.45 7.24
CA GLN A 176 15.09 -7.63 7.82
C GLN A 176 13.84 -8.07 7.05
N PHE A 177 13.45 -7.29 6.04
CA PHE A 177 12.24 -7.49 5.24
C PHE A 177 12.05 -8.95 4.79
N LYS A 178 13.08 -9.59 4.22
CA LYS A 178 13.00 -11.00 3.74
C LYS A 178 12.73 -12.01 4.85
N LYS A 179 13.24 -11.79 6.06
CA LYS A 179 13.10 -12.71 7.21
C LYS A 179 11.74 -12.58 7.88
N ARG A 180 11.24 -11.34 8.04
CA ARG A 180 9.89 -11.08 8.56
C ARG A 180 8.80 -11.51 7.60
N LEU A 181 9.05 -11.40 6.29
CA LEU A 181 8.17 -11.93 5.23
C LEU A 181 7.80 -13.39 5.48
N SER A 182 8.81 -14.22 5.81
CA SER A 182 8.61 -15.64 6.15
C SER A 182 8.04 -15.89 7.55
N GLU A 183 8.26 -14.99 8.53
CA GLU A 183 7.75 -15.14 9.91
C GLU A 183 6.28 -14.68 10.06
N LEU A 184 5.83 -13.78 9.19
CA LEU A 184 4.46 -13.23 9.21
C LEU A 184 3.45 -14.09 8.43
N GLU A 185 3.92 -15.06 7.63
CA GLU A 185 3.11 -16.09 6.97
C GLU A 185 2.27 -16.92 7.97
N ASP A 186 2.71 -17.00 9.23
CA ASP A 186 2.05 -17.81 10.27
C ASP A 186 0.97 -17.04 11.08
N ASN A 187 0.84 -15.71 10.95
CA ASN A 187 0.19 -14.90 12.01
C ASN A 187 -0.92 -13.93 11.58
N ILE A 188 -1.36 -13.87 10.31
CA ILE A 188 -2.31 -12.81 9.90
C ILE A 188 -3.58 -13.37 9.23
N GLY A 189 -4.72 -13.16 9.91
CA GLY A 189 -6.05 -13.08 9.31
C GLY A 189 -6.46 -11.61 9.17
N ILE A 190 -6.58 -11.11 7.94
CA ILE A 190 -7.08 -9.75 7.66
C ILE A 190 -8.56 -9.85 7.33
N ILE A 191 -9.40 -9.08 8.03
CA ILE A 191 -10.81 -8.87 7.67
C ILE A 191 -10.90 -7.57 6.85
N PRO A 192 -11.40 -7.59 5.62
CA PRO A 192 -11.58 -6.38 4.80
C PRO A 192 -12.63 -5.43 5.40
N PRO A 193 -12.57 -4.12 5.13
CA PRO A 193 -13.57 -3.16 5.58
C PRO A 193 -14.93 -3.51 4.95
N HIS A 194 -15.95 -3.62 5.80
CA HIS A 194 -17.32 -3.92 5.37
C HIS A 194 -17.84 -2.83 4.42
N THR A 195 -17.94 -3.14 3.12
CA THR A 195 -18.78 -2.41 2.20
C THR A 195 -19.69 -3.37 1.43
N HIS A 196 -20.99 -3.09 1.57
CA HIS A 196 -22.15 -3.74 0.94
C HIS A 196 -22.42 -5.20 1.31
N ASP A 197 -23.25 -5.35 2.36
CA ASP A 197 -24.15 -6.48 2.53
C ASP A 197 -24.89 -6.70 1.20
N HIS A 198 -24.57 -7.79 0.51
CA HIS A 198 -25.44 -8.59 -0.37
C HIS A 198 -24.70 -9.43 -1.44
N ILE A 199 -23.36 -9.50 -1.45
CA ILE A 199 -22.65 -10.40 -2.41
C ILE A 199 -21.63 -11.36 -1.72
N ILE A 200 -21.33 -11.18 -0.43
CA ILE A 200 -20.20 -11.86 0.23
C ILE A 200 -20.62 -13.12 1.03
N THR A 201 -21.67 -13.84 0.65
CA THR A 201 -22.08 -15.04 1.43
C THR A 201 -21.43 -16.35 0.97
N ASP A 202 -20.88 -16.42 -0.25
CA ASP A 202 -20.29 -17.66 -0.78
C ASP A 202 -18.76 -17.64 -0.96
N GLN A 203 -18.08 -16.50 -0.73
CA GLN A 203 -16.63 -16.35 -0.92
C GLN A 203 -15.80 -16.26 0.37
N GLU A 204 -16.43 -16.06 1.53
CA GLU A 204 -15.73 -16.03 2.83
C GLU A 204 -15.14 -17.40 3.23
N GLN A 205 -15.64 -18.49 2.65
CA GLN A 205 -15.16 -19.85 2.97
C GLN A 205 -13.92 -20.31 2.19
N GLN A 206 -13.38 -19.50 1.26
CA GLN A 206 -12.13 -19.85 0.56
C GLN A 206 -10.86 -19.21 1.16
N ILE A 207 -11.01 -18.23 2.05
CA ILE A 207 -9.86 -17.54 2.70
C ILE A 207 -9.29 -18.37 3.85
N SER A 208 -10.04 -19.36 4.37
CA SER A 208 -9.66 -20.19 5.53
C SER A 208 -8.92 -21.49 5.19
N ASN A 209 -8.69 -21.81 3.91
CA ASN A 209 -7.91 -23.00 3.53
C ASN A 209 -6.44 -22.64 3.29
N GLY A 210 -5.60 -23.01 4.27
CA GLY A 210 -4.16 -22.76 4.37
C GLY A 210 -3.36 -22.73 3.08
N ASN A 211 -3.10 -21.51 2.60
CA ASN A 211 -1.96 -21.19 1.76
C ASN A 211 -1.22 -20.05 2.46
N ASN A 212 0.04 -20.26 2.85
CA ASN A 212 0.95 -19.25 3.40
C ASN A 212 1.05 -18.06 2.44
N SER A 213 0.16 -17.08 2.60
CA SER A 213 0.16 -15.86 1.80
C SER A 213 1.03 -14.82 2.50
N ASN A 214 2.17 -14.53 1.89
CA ASN A 214 3.08 -13.45 2.27
C ASN A 214 2.32 -12.12 2.53
N VAL A 215 2.71 -11.35 3.55
CA VAL A 215 2.13 -10.05 3.94
C VAL A 215 2.03 -9.06 2.81
N PHE A 216 3.04 -9.01 1.94
CA PHE A 216 2.99 -8.14 0.77
C PHE A 216 1.91 -8.62 -0.22
N SER A 217 1.75 -9.93 -0.42
CA SER A 217 0.65 -10.48 -1.23
C SER A 217 -0.71 -10.13 -0.63
N LEU A 218 -0.87 -10.28 0.69
CA LEU A 218 -2.09 -9.87 1.40
C LEU A 218 -2.35 -8.37 1.26
N PHE A 219 -1.31 -7.55 1.37
CA PHE A 219 -1.41 -6.11 1.21
C PHE A 219 -1.81 -5.70 -0.21
N LEU A 220 -1.33 -6.41 -1.25
CA LEU A 220 -1.78 -6.19 -2.63
C LEU A 220 -3.25 -6.59 -2.82
N SER A 221 -3.67 -7.74 -2.27
CA SER A 221 -5.07 -8.16 -2.28
C SER A 221 -5.96 -7.15 -1.56
N PHE A 222 -5.56 -6.71 -0.37
CA PHE A 222 -6.25 -5.65 0.37
C PHE A 222 -6.34 -4.34 -0.44
N SER A 223 -5.22 -3.90 -1.01
CA SER A 223 -5.16 -2.68 -1.83
C SER A 223 -6.11 -2.78 -3.03
N SER A 224 -6.30 -3.98 -3.61
CA SER A 224 -7.25 -4.17 -4.71
C SER A 224 -8.72 -3.95 -4.32
N PHE A 225 -9.10 -4.28 -3.07
CA PHE A 225 -10.43 -3.94 -2.55
C PHE A 225 -10.57 -2.44 -2.27
N VAL A 226 -9.55 -1.84 -1.64
CA VAL A 226 -9.54 -0.39 -1.36
C VAL A 226 -9.60 0.43 -2.65
N PHE A 227 -8.85 0.01 -3.69
CA PHE A 227 -8.81 0.71 -4.98
C PHE A 227 -10.13 0.57 -5.74
N ALA A 228 -10.94 -0.43 -5.42
CA ALA A 228 -12.19 -0.66 -6.13
C ALA A 228 -13.31 0.29 -5.71
N ASP A 229 -13.40 0.62 -4.43
CA ASP A 229 -14.35 1.57 -3.88
C ASP A 229 -13.67 2.94 -3.74
N PHE A 230 -13.99 3.88 -4.64
CA PHE A 230 -13.29 5.17 -4.74
C PHE A 230 -14.23 6.38 -4.64
N ASP A 231 -15.45 6.18 -4.13
CA ASP A 231 -16.49 7.21 -4.16
C ASP A 231 -16.40 8.16 -2.97
N SER A 232 -16.19 7.64 -1.76
CA SER A 232 -16.12 8.46 -0.55
C SER A 232 -14.73 9.09 -0.34
N LYS A 233 -14.69 10.23 0.36
CA LYS A 233 -13.43 10.90 0.71
C LYS A 233 -12.52 10.01 1.57
N GLN A 234 -13.10 9.28 2.52
CA GLN A 234 -12.38 8.33 3.36
C GLN A 234 -11.69 7.23 2.54
N GLN A 235 -12.38 6.67 1.54
CA GLN A 235 -11.80 5.62 0.68
C GLN A 235 -10.72 6.17 -0.25
N GLN A 236 -10.89 7.40 -0.74
CA GLN A 236 -9.84 8.09 -1.48
C GLN A 236 -8.60 8.29 -0.61
N ASP A 237 -8.75 8.68 0.66
CA ASP A 237 -7.62 8.81 1.58
C ASP A 237 -6.97 7.44 1.86
N GLN A 238 -7.74 6.34 1.88
CA GLN A 238 -7.20 4.98 2.05
C GLN A 238 -6.42 4.53 0.83
N THR A 239 -6.96 4.79 -0.36
CA THR A 239 -6.26 4.53 -1.64
C THR A 239 -4.98 5.35 -1.72
N LYS A 240 -5.03 6.63 -1.31
CA LYS A 240 -3.85 7.50 -1.23
C LYS A 240 -2.78 6.85 -0.35
N LEU A 241 -3.16 6.43 0.85
CA LEU A 241 -2.23 5.81 1.80
C LEU A 241 -1.64 4.50 1.27
N CYS A 242 -2.45 3.63 0.65
CA CYS A 242 -1.96 2.40 0.05
C CYS A 242 -0.95 2.68 -1.09
N LEU A 243 -1.23 3.66 -1.95
CA LEU A 243 -0.29 4.08 -2.99
C LEU A 243 1.00 4.67 -2.40
N LEU A 244 0.92 5.41 -1.30
CA LEU A 244 2.10 5.92 -0.60
C LEU A 244 2.96 4.82 0.00
N ILE A 245 2.34 3.79 0.57
CA ILE A 245 3.03 2.57 1.02
C ILE A 245 3.81 1.95 -0.12
N LEU A 246 3.13 1.73 -1.24
CA LEU A 246 3.75 1.17 -2.43
C LEU A 246 4.89 2.06 -2.94
N TRP A 247 4.72 3.39 -2.93
CA TRP A 247 5.77 4.34 -3.31
C TRP A 247 7.01 4.27 -2.43
N HIS A 248 6.86 4.20 -1.11
CA HIS A 248 8.03 4.07 -0.24
C HIS A 248 8.71 2.71 -0.39
N ILE A 249 7.93 1.63 -0.39
CA ILE A 249 8.44 0.26 -0.52
C ILE A 249 9.22 0.10 -1.84
N ILE A 250 8.70 0.63 -2.95
CA ILE A 250 9.30 0.46 -4.27
C ILE A 250 10.56 1.29 -4.47
N ASN A 251 10.80 2.30 -3.62
CA ASN A 251 12.00 3.10 -3.68
C ASN A 251 13.18 2.47 -2.95
N GLU A 252 12.94 1.45 -2.12
CA GLU A 252 13.98 0.70 -1.41
C GLU A 252 14.65 -0.34 -2.31
N PRO A 253 15.98 -0.25 -2.56
CA PRO A 253 16.67 -1.14 -3.49
C PRO A 253 16.58 -2.62 -3.14
N TYR A 254 16.62 -2.95 -1.84
CA TYR A 254 16.52 -4.34 -1.37
C TYR A 254 15.13 -4.93 -1.62
N VAL A 255 14.08 -4.11 -1.49
CA VAL A 255 12.71 -4.56 -1.72
C VAL A 255 12.46 -4.77 -3.21
N GLN A 256 12.96 -3.88 -4.07
CA GLN A 256 12.92 -4.06 -5.53
C GLN A 256 13.49 -5.42 -5.96
N ASN A 257 14.63 -5.82 -5.38
CA ASN A 257 15.20 -7.15 -5.63
C ASN A 257 14.28 -8.27 -5.11
N ALA A 258 13.69 -8.10 -3.93
CA ALA A 258 12.85 -9.12 -3.29
C ALA A 258 11.53 -9.34 -4.03
N ILE A 259 10.82 -8.29 -4.43
CA ILE A 259 9.51 -8.43 -5.09
C ILE A 259 9.58 -9.07 -6.49
N GLN A 260 10.78 -9.14 -7.07
CA GLN A 260 11.03 -9.77 -8.36
C GLN A 260 11.69 -11.14 -8.24
N ASP A 261 12.01 -11.57 -7.01
CA ASP A 261 12.61 -12.88 -6.74
C ASP A 261 11.62 -13.98 -7.11
N MET A 262 11.99 -14.84 -8.06
CA MET A 262 11.14 -15.95 -8.49
C MET A 262 10.88 -16.96 -7.37
N HIS A 263 11.76 -17.06 -6.38
CA HIS A 263 11.56 -17.94 -5.21
C HIS A 263 10.45 -17.43 -4.28
N LEU A 264 10.10 -16.15 -4.37
CA LEU A 264 8.99 -15.53 -3.63
C LEU A 264 7.71 -15.44 -4.48
N SER A 265 7.66 -16.12 -5.64
CA SER A 265 6.47 -16.14 -6.49
C SER A 265 5.31 -16.82 -5.78
N THR A 266 4.13 -16.20 -5.79
CA THR A 266 2.95 -16.71 -5.11
C THR A 266 1.72 -16.56 -6.02
N ASN A 267 0.67 -17.33 -5.72
CA ASN A 267 -0.63 -17.15 -6.33
C ASN A 267 -1.35 -16.04 -5.59
N ILE A 268 -1.48 -14.87 -6.23
CA ILE A 268 -2.09 -13.68 -5.64
C ILE A 268 -3.44 -13.46 -6.29
N SER A 269 -4.48 -13.36 -5.47
CA SER A 269 -5.81 -12.97 -5.90
C SER A 269 -5.99 -11.47 -5.76
N LEU A 270 -6.47 -10.82 -6.82
CA LEU A 270 -6.86 -9.41 -6.77
C LEU A 270 -8.34 -9.29 -7.03
N TYR A 271 -8.96 -8.35 -6.33
CA TYR A 271 -10.31 -7.92 -6.61
C TYR A 271 -10.29 -7.00 -7.83
N LYS A 272 -11.18 -7.29 -8.78
CA LYS A 272 -11.39 -6.50 -9.99
C LYS A 272 -12.77 -5.87 -9.93
N SER A 273 -12.82 -4.54 -9.97
CA SER A 273 -14.08 -3.80 -10.00
C SER A 273 -14.95 -4.19 -11.19
N PRO A 274 -16.28 -4.16 -11.03
CA PRO A 274 -17.18 -4.36 -12.15
C PRO A 274 -16.98 -3.24 -13.19
N MET A 275 -16.89 -3.63 -14.45
CA MET A 275 -16.91 -2.73 -15.61
C MET A 275 -18.10 -3.13 -16.49
N LEU A 276 -18.47 -2.28 -17.45
CA LEU A 276 -19.61 -2.53 -18.36
C LEU A 276 -19.60 -3.91 -19.03
N HIS A 277 -18.42 -4.50 -19.24
CA HIS A 277 -18.20 -5.78 -19.91
C HIS A 277 -17.58 -6.86 -19.00
N ARG A 278 -17.41 -6.58 -17.71
CA ARG A 278 -16.71 -7.45 -16.76
C ARG A 278 -17.42 -7.41 -15.41
N SER A 279 -17.93 -8.54 -14.93
CA SER A 279 -18.47 -8.62 -13.58
C SER A 279 -17.37 -8.44 -12.53
N ALA A 280 -17.75 -8.01 -11.32
CA ALA A 280 -16.85 -8.03 -10.19
C ALA A 280 -16.29 -9.45 -9.98
N SER A 281 -15.00 -9.56 -9.63
CA SER A 281 -14.38 -10.85 -9.35
C SER A 281 -13.21 -10.71 -8.39
N PHE A 282 -13.09 -11.67 -7.46
CA PHE A 282 -11.89 -11.89 -6.66
C PHE A 282 -11.31 -13.23 -7.08
N ALA A 283 -10.21 -13.20 -7.82
CA ALA A 283 -9.62 -14.40 -8.39
C ALA A 283 -8.10 -14.28 -8.53
N PRO A 284 -7.36 -15.41 -8.56
CA PRO A 284 -5.94 -15.43 -8.86
C PRO A 284 -5.67 -14.72 -10.19
N ILE A 285 -4.65 -13.86 -10.21
CA ILE A 285 -4.24 -13.15 -11.44
C ILE A 285 -3.85 -14.14 -12.54
N SER A 286 -3.22 -15.25 -12.15
CA SER A 286 -2.72 -16.30 -13.04
C SER A 286 -2.93 -17.67 -12.41
N ALA A 287 -3.05 -18.70 -13.25
CA ALA A 287 -3.06 -20.10 -12.81
C ALA A 287 -1.70 -20.55 -12.27
N THR A 288 -0.62 -19.86 -12.65
CA THR A 288 0.75 -20.15 -12.17
C THR A 288 1.24 -19.05 -11.23
N PRO A 289 2.11 -19.38 -10.26
CA PRO A 289 2.72 -18.38 -9.38
C PRO A 289 3.40 -17.28 -10.18
N ILE A 290 3.18 -16.04 -9.76
CA ILE A 290 3.80 -14.84 -10.36
C ILE A 290 4.61 -14.10 -9.31
N THR A 291 5.55 -13.28 -9.78
CA THR A 291 6.32 -12.42 -8.87
C THR A 291 5.41 -11.34 -8.26
N LEU A 292 5.76 -10.88 -7.06
CA LEU A 292 5.06 -9.79 -6.38
C LEU A 292 5.07 -8.51 -7.23
N SER A 293 6.15 -8.27 -8.01
CA SER A 293 6.26 -7.16 -8.95
C SER A 293 5.23 -7.26 -10.09
N THR A 294 4.99 -8.46 -10.64
CA THR A 294 3.96 -8.66 -11.65
C THR A 294 2.57 -8.40 -11.07
N ALA A 295 2.28 -8.90 -9.87
CA ALA A 295 1.00 -8.65 -9.20
C ALA A 295 0.77 -7.16 -8.91
N LEU A 296 1.81 -6.45 -8.46
CA LEU A 296 1.76 -5.01 -8.24
C LEU A 296 1.49 -4.23 -9.55
N LEU A 297 2.14 -4.59 -10.65
CA LEU A 297 1.88 -3.94 -11.95
C LEU A 297 0.45 -4.18 -12.44
N GLU A 298 -0.10 -5.38 -12.25
CA GLU A 298 -1.50 -5.69 -12.59
C GLU A 298 -2.48 -4.86 -11.74
N LEU A 299 -2.23 -4.74 -10.43
CA LEU A 299 -3.01 -3.89 -9.53
C LEU A 299 -3.00 -2.42 -9.98
N LEU A 300 -1.82 -1.85 -10.26
CA LEU A 300 -1.68 -0.47 -10.72
C LEU A 300 -2.33 -0.26 -12.10
N THR A 301 -2.25 -1.26 -12.98
CA THR A 301 -2.87 -1.22 -14.30
C THR A 301 -4.40 -1.19 -14.21
N ASP A 302 -5.01 -1.98 -13.32
CA ASP A 302 -6.46 -1.97 -13.10
C ASP A 302 -6.89 -0.61 -12.49
N PHE A 303 -6.14 -0.07 -11.53
CA PHE A 303 -6.37 1.28 -11.00
C PHE A 303 -6.28 2.37 -12.09
N ASN A 304 -5.23 2.33 -12.92
CA ASN A 304 -5.04 3.30 -14.01
C ASN A 304 -6.14 3.22 -15.09
N SER A 305 -6.82 2.08 -15.18
CA SER A 305 -7.91 1.83 -16.14
C SER A 305 -9.29 2.15 -15.57
N THR A 306 -9.39 2.46 -14.27
CA THR A 306 -10.63 2.74 -13.54
C THR A 306 -10.63 4.18 -13.04
N HIS A 307 -11.77 4.72 -12.58
CA HIS A 307 -11.86 6.05 -11.93
C HIS A 307 -11.60 7.30 -12.78
N LEU A 308 -11.73 7.21 -14.11
CA LEU A 308 -11.75 8.35 -15.03
C LEU A 308 -13.07 9.15 -14.87
N LYS A 309 -13.20 9.93 -13.80
CA LYS A 309 -14.42 10.64 -13.38
C LYS A 309 -14.27 12.16 -13.35
N HIS A 310 -15.39 12.88 -13.35
CA HIS A 310 -15.42 14.35 -13.35
C HIS A 310 -14.59 14.99 -12.22
N ASN A 311 -14.70 14.48 -10.99
CA ASN A 311 -13.82 14.85 -9.90
C ASN A 311 -12.55 13.98 -9.95
N PHE A 312 -11.68 14.29 -10.90
CA PHE A 312 -10.55 13.46 -11.25
C PHE A 312 -9.47 13.44 -10.15
N PRO A 313 -9.04 12.26 -9.65
CA PRO A 313 -8.11 12.16 -8.53
C PRO A 313 -6.63 12.27 -8.95
N PHE A 314 -6.20 13.47 -9.35
CA PHE A 314 -4.85 13.73 -9.88
C PHE A 314 -3.73 13.11 -9.05
N LEU A 315 -3.73 13.34 -7.73
CA LEU A 315 -2.70 12.85 -6.81
C LEU A 315 -2.52 11.33 -6.85
N HIS A 316 -3.63 10.58 -6.90
CA HIS A 316 -3.60 9.11 -6.91
C HIS A 316 -3.04 8.56 -8.22
N TYR A 317 -3.47 9.11 -9.36
CA TYR A 317 -2.88 8.74 -10.65
C TYR A 317 -1.42 9.13 -10.74
N HIS A 318 -1.07 10.27 -10.19
CA HIS A 318 0.32 10.68 -10.04
C HIS A 318 1.12 9.60 -9.30
N LEU A 319 0.71 9.17 -8.12
CA LEU A 319 1.40 8.12 -7.37
C LEU A 319 1.46 6.80 -8.15
N SER A 320 0.33 6.34 -8.68
CA SER A 320 0.24 5.08 -9.44
C SER A 320 1.20 5.04 -10.62
N LEU A 321 1.25 6.11 -11.43
CA LEU A 321 2.17 6.20 -12.56
C LEU A 321 3.63 6.31 -12.13
N SER A 322 3.93 7.00 -11.03
CA SER A 322 5.29 7.06 -10.48
C SER A 322 5.79 5.69 -10.02
N ILE A 323 4.96 4.92 -9.32
CA ILE A 323 5.28 3.55 -8.89
C ILE A 323 5.48 2.65 -10.11
N THR A 324 4.57 2.72 -11.08
CA THR A 324 4.64 1.98 -12.33
C THR A 324 5.96 2.27 -13.05
N HIS A 325 6.29 3.55 -13.23
CA HIS A 325 7.51 3.97 -13.93
C HIS A 325 8.77 3.46 -13.21
N ARG A 326 8.79 3.53 -11.87
CA ARG A 326 9.89 3.03 -11.05
C ARG A 326 10.12 1.53 -11.23
N ILE A 327 9.05 0.73 -11.31
CA ILE A 327 9.14 -0.70 -11.60
C ILE A 327 9.71 -0.93 -13.01
N LEU A 328 9.24 -0.19 -14.01
CA LEU A 328 9.72 -0.33 -15.40
C LEU A 328 11.20 0.04 -15.54
N ILE A 329 11.67 1.08 -14.85
CA ILE A 329 13.09 1.44 -14.80
C ILE A 329 13.92 0.30 -14.22
N TYR A 330 13.43 -0.33 -13.14
CA TYR A 330 14.09 -1.49 -12.58
C TYR A 330 14.07 -2.68 -13.56
N HIS A 331 12.95 -2.96 -14.22
CA HIS A 331 12.84 -4.03 -15.23
C HIS A 331 13.85 -3.82 -16.36
N LYS A 332 14.00 -2.60 -16.87
CA LYS A 332 15.06 -2.23 -17.82
C LYS A 332 16.44 -2.55 -17.26
N LYS A 333 16.75 -2.05 -16.06
CA LYS A 333 18.07 -2.22 -15.41
C LYS A 333 18.45 -3.70 -15.26
N CYS A 334 17.48 -4.54 -14.91
CA CYS A 334 17.69 -5.95 -14.65
C CYS A 334 17.29 -6.87 -15.81
N LYS A 335 16.90 -6.30 -16.97
CA LYS A 335 16.45 -7.02 -18.18
C LYS A 335 15.31 -8.01 -17.92
N ILE A 336 14.37 -7.62 -17.08
CA ILE A 336 13.20 -8.43 -16.73
C ILE A 336 12.11 -8.17 -17.76
N ARG A 337 11.51 -9.26 -18.27
CA ARG A 337 10.53 -9.23 -19.36
C ARG A 337 9.10 -9.02 -18.83
N LEU A 338 8.45 -7.95 -19.27
CA LEU A 338 7.07 -7.58 -18.97
C LEU A 338 6.08 -8.28 -19.90
N ARG A 339 5.51 -9.41 -19.46
CA ARG A 339 4.59 -10.22 -20.28
C ARG A 339 3.28 -9.48 -20.63
N SER A 340 2.60 -8.94 -19.62
CA SER A 340 1.30 -8.26 -19.77
C SER A 340 1.44 -6.76 -20.05
N TRP A 341 2.21 -6.37 -21.07
CA TRP A 341 2.48 -4.95 -21.33
C TRP A 341 1.30 -4.19 -21.96
N ARG A 342 0.46 -4.86 -22.77
CA ARG A 342 -0.62 -4.21 -23.54
C ARG A 342 -1.68 -3.55 -22.66
N PRO A 343 -2.21 -4.20 -21.60
CA PRO A 343 -3.19 -3.55 -20.71
C PRO A 343 -2.62 -2.29 -20.07
N LEU A 344 -1.35 -2.33 -19.63
CA LEU A 344 -0.66 -1.17 -19.07
C LEU A 344 -0.56 -0.04 -20.10
N PHE A 345 -0.09 -0.32 -21.31
CA PHE A 345 0.00 0.67 -22.37
C PHE A 345 -1.37 1.29 -22.70
N ASN A 346 -2.40 0.46 -22.81
CA ASN A 346 -3.77 0.93 -23.08
C ASN A 346 -4.34 1.80 -21.95
N SER A 347 -4.00 1.51 -20.69
CA SER A 347 -4.38 2.34 -19.54
C SER A 347 -3.74 3.74 -19.63
N LEU A 348 -2.46 3.83 -20.03
CA LEU A 348 -1.76 5.10 -20.24
C LEU A 348 -2.44 5.94 -21.34
N VAL A 349 -2.76 5.31 -22.47
CA VAL A 349 -3.43 6.01 -23.57
C VAL A 349 -4.86 6.41 -23.19
N SER A 350 -5.55 5.62 -22.38
CA SER A 350 -6.87 5.97 -21.84
C SER A 350 -6.82 7.20 -20.94
N ILE A 351 -5.81 7.31 -20.06
CA ILE A 351 -5.56 8.49 -19.24
C ILE A 351 -5.29 9.72 -20.14
N ILE A 352 -4.38 9.59 -21.11
CA ILE A 352 -4.04 10.68 -22.03
C ILE A 352 -5.28 11.14 -22.81
N ASN A 353 -6.08 10.19 -23.30
CA ASN A 353 -7.31 10.49 -24.02
C ASN A 353 -8.31 11.23 -23.13
N TYR A 354 -8.58 10.72 -21.92
CA TYR A 354 -9.49 11.34 -20.97
C TYR A 354 -9.08 12.78 -20.63
N LEU A 355 -7.80 12.98 -20.27
CA LEU A 355 -7.27 14.30 -19.97
C LEU A 355 -7.42 15.22 -21.18
N SER A 356 -6.99 14.79 -22.36
CA SER A 356 -7.06 15.60 -23.59
C SER A 356 -8.48 16.06 -23.95
N GLN A 357 -9.50 15.25 -23.65
CA GLN A 357 -10.90 15.57 -23.91
C GLN A 357 -11.50 16.54 -22.90
N ASN A 358 -10.95 16.59 -21.69
CA ASN A 358 -11.53 17.33 -20.56
C ASN A 358 -10.64 18.47 -20.07
N LEU A 359 -9.56 18.83 -20.79
CA LEU A 359 -8.61 19.89 -20.40
C LEU A 359 -9.26 21.24 -20.07
N THR A 360 -10.40 21.58 -20.68
CA THR A 360 -11.12 22.84 -20.40
C THR A 360 -11.93 22.81 -19.10
N LYS A 361 -12.20 21.62 -18.55
CA LYS A 361 -12.97 21.41 -17.31
C LYS A 361 -12.09 21.03 -16.12
N LEU A 362 -10.84 20.68 -16.39
CA LEU A 362 -9.88 20.20 -15.40
C LEU A 362 -8.91 21.33 -15.04
N PRO A 363 -8.34 21.33 -13.83
CA PRO A 363 -7.22 22.22 -13.50
C PRO A 363 -6.06 21.97 -14.46
N ASN A 364 -5.77 22.96 -15.33
CA ASN A 364 -4.79 22.81 -16.41
C ASN A 364 -3.41 22.40 -15.90
N ASP A 365 -2.94 22.99 -14.80
CA ASP A 365 -1.61 22.70 -14.27
C ASP A 365 -1.44 21.21 -13.90
N GLU A 366 -2.34 20.68 -13.08
CA GLU A 366 -2.40 19.26 -12.71
C GLU A 366 -2.58 18.34 -13.93
N ALA A 367 -3.46 18.71 -14.86
CA ALA A 367 -3.71 17.93 -16.06
C ALA A 367 -2.48 17.84 -16.97
N PHE A 368 -1.76 18.93 -17.20
CA PHE A 368 -0.52 18.93 -17.98
C PHE A 368 0.61 18.21 -17.25
N HIS A 369 0.69 18.32 -15.92
CA HIS A 369 1.60 17.53 -15.10
C HIS A 369 1.37 16.02 -15.27
N LEU A 370 0.12 15.57 -15.23
CA LEU A 370 -0.21 14.15 -15.37
C LEU A 370 -0.06 13.66 -16.82
N LEU A 371 -0.39 14.49 -17.81
CA LEU A 371 -0.10 14.22 -19.22
C LEU A 371 1.40 14.02 -19.44
N TYR A 372 2.22 14.91 -18.89
CA TYR A 372 3.68 14.80 -18.99
C TYR A 372 4.17 13.48 -18.39
N ARG A 373 3.71 13.12 -17.19
CA ARG A 373 4.04 11.85 -16.53
C ARG A 373 3.62 10.63 -17.36
N SER A 374 2.42 10.65 -17.92
CA SER A 374 1.92 9.56 -18.77
C SER A 374 2.76 9.40 -20.04
N LEU A 375 3.12 10.52 -20.67
CA LEU A 375 3.96 10.53 -21.87
C LEU A 375 5.40 10.12 -21.60
N LEU A 376 5.96 10.40 -20.41
CA LEU A 376 7.26 9.87 -20.01
C LEU A 376 7.27 8.34 -20.03
N VAL A 377 6.23 7.71 -19.47
CA VAL A 377 6.12 6.24 -19.49
C VAL A 377 5.94 5.73 -20.92
N VAL A 378 5.11 6.37 -21.75
CA VAL A 378 4.98 6.01 -23.18
C VAL A 378 6.32 6.11 -23.92
N ASN A 379 7.09 7.18 -23.71
CA ASN A 379 8.41 7.32 -24.31
C ASN A 379 9.45 6.36 -23.71
N PHE A 380 9.27 5.91 -22.47
CA PHE A 380 10.07 4.85 -21.88
C PHE A 380 9.86 3.52 -22.63
N PHE A 381 8.60 3.19 -22.98
CA PHE A 381 8.29 2.06 -23.87
C PHE A 381 8.92 2.21 -25.26
N ILE A 382 8.82 3.39 -25.87
CA ILE A 382 9.38 3.64 -27.21
C ILE A 382 10.90 3.56 -27.20
N THR A 383 11.57 4.08 -26.17
CA THR A 383 13.03 4.24 -26.16
C THR A 383 13.74 2.99 -25.66
N TYR A 384 13.15 2.28 -24.69
CA TYR A 384 13.80 1.16 -23.98
C TYR A 384 13.00 -0.15 -24.04
N GLY A 385 11.91 -0.19 -24.82
CA GLY A 385 11.03 -1.35 -24.90
C GLY A 385 11.75 -2.63 -25.33
N ASP A 386 12.79 -2.54 -26.16
CA ASP A 386 13.65 -3.66 -26.55
C ASP A 386 14.28 -4.41 -25.35
N THR A 387 14.52 -3.70 -24.25
CA THR A 387 15.15 -4.25 -23.04
C THR A 387 14.20 -5.03 -22.13
N PHE A 388 12.92 -4.66 -22.08
CA PHE A 388 11.97 -5.19 -21.10
C PHE A 388 10.65 -5.71 -21.70
N LEU A 389 10.31 -5.43 -22.96
CA LEU A 389 9.20 -6.11 -23.63
C LEU A 389 9.55 -7.58 -23.88
N PRO A 390 8.56 -8.49 -24.02
CA PRO A 390 8.81 -9.93 -24.10
C PRO A 390 9.74 -10.34 -25.25
N ASP A 391 9.54 -9.77 -26.43
CA ASP A 391 10.22 -10.12 -27.67
C ASP A 391 10.14 -8.95 -28.68
N ALA A 392 10.76 -9.14 -29.86
CA ALA A 392 10.74 -8.16 -30.94
C ALA A 392 9.32 -7.94 -31.51
N ALA A 393 8.49 -8.98 -31.57
CA ALA A 393 7.12 -8.86 -32.06
C ALA A 393 6.29 -7.93 -31.16
N ALA A 394 6.46 -8.01 -29.83
CA ALA A 394 5.84 -7.10 -28.89
C ALA A 394 6.25 -5.63 -29.12
N TYR A 395 7.50 -5.40 -29.54
CA TYR A 395 7.99 -4.08 -29.89
C TYR A 395 7.39 -3.58 -31.21
N ASP A 396 7.25 -4.42 -32.23
CA ASP A 396 6.51 -4.09 -33.46
C ASP A 396 5.05 -3.72 -33.16
N PHE A 397 4.43 -4.49 -32.26
CA PHE A 397 3.08 -4.26 -31.80
C PHE A 397 2.90 -2.96 -31.03
N LEU A 398 3.92 -2.49 -30.31
CA LEU A 398 3.88 -1.17 -29.66
C LEU A 398 3.69 -0.05 -30.69
N TYR A 399 4.42 -0.08 -31.80
CA TYR A 399 4.32 0.92 -32.87
C TYR A 399 2.99 0.80 -33.62
N TYR A 400 2.51 -0.43 -33.81
CA TYR A 400 1.14 -0.68 -34.27
C TYR A 400 0.10 -0.02 -33.35
N GLU A 401 0.19 -0.22 -32.04
CA GLU A 401 -0.74 0.35 -31.05
C GLU A 401 -0.72 1.89 -31.04
N ILE A 402 0.46 2.49 -31.11
CA ILE A 402 0.63 3.95 -31.25
C ILE A 402 -0.08 4.47 -32.51
N SER A 403 0.12 3.79 -33.65
CA SER A 403 -0.52 4.15 -34.92
C SER A 403 -2.05 3.98 -34.87
N ARG A 404 -2.52 2.88 -34.26
CA ARG A 404 -3.96 2.58 -34.08
C ARG A 404 -4.66 3.66 -33.25
N GLN A 405 -4.02 4.15 -32.19
CA GLN A 405 -4.57 5.16 -31.28
C GLN A 405 -4.15 6.60 -31.64
N SER A 406 -3.71 6.81 -32.89
CA SER A 406 -3.11 8.05 -33.34
C SER A 406 -4.03 9.28 -33.30
N THR A 407 -5.35 9.10 -33.25
CA THR A 407 -6.31 10.20 -33.05
C THR A 407 -6.17 10.87 -31.68
N VAL A 408 -5.82 10.10 -30.65
CA VAL A 408 -5.60 10.61 -29.28
C VAL A 408 -4.40 11.54 -29.25
N PHE A 409 -3.27 11.09 -29.79
CA PHE A 409 -2.03 11.85 -29.81
C PHE A 409 -2.10 13.04 -30.78
N ALA A 410 -2.76 12.89 -31.94
CA ALA A 410 -2.97 13.99 -32.87
C ALA A 410 -3.82 15.11 -32.25
N ARG A 411 -4.86 14.79 -31.47
CA ARG A 411 -5.63 15.80 -30.73
C ARG A 411 -4.72 16.59 -29.78
N LEU A 412 -3.95 15.89 -28.96
CA LEU A 412 -3.05 16.56 -28.02
C LEU A 412 -1.95 17.36 -28.74
N GLY A 413 -1.46 16.86 -29.88
CA GLY A 413 -0.53 17.57 -30.77
C GLY A 413 -1.10 18.89 -31.29
N LYS A 414 -2.36 18.92 -31.72
CA LYS A 414 -3.05 20.15 -32.14
C LYS A 414 -3.14 21.18 -31.01
N ILE A 415 -3.50 20.72 -29.81
CA ILE A 415 -3.55 21.55 -28.60
C ILE A 415 -2.18 22.20 -28.31
N CYS A 416 -1.08 21.46 -28.52
CA CYS A 416 0.28 21.96 -28.30
C CYS A 416 0.80 22.86 -29.44
N LYS A 417 0.37 22.67 -30.69
CA LYS A 417 0.87 23.41 -31.88
C LYS A 417 0.13 24.72 -32.17
N ASN A 418 -1.02 24.98 -31.54
CA ASN A 418 -1.94 26.08 -31.90
C ASN A 418 -2.48 25.99 -33.34
N ASP A 419 -2.65 24.79 -33.91
CA ASP A 419 -3.41 24.58 -35.15
C ASP A 419 -4.92 24.68 -34.88
N ASP A 420 -5.31 25.76 -34.20
CA ASP A 420 -6.63 25.97 -33.63
C ASP A 420 -7.15 27.28 -34.20
N GLU A 421 -7.44 27.29 -35.50
CA GLU A 421 -8.03 28.43 -36.21
C GLU A 421 -9.33 28.91 -35.54
N GLU A 422 -9.98 28.05 -34.74
CA GLU A 422 -11.26 28.27 -34.06
C GLU A 422 -11.15 28.64 -32.56
N GLN A 423 -9.95 28.76 -31.96
CA GLN A 423 -9.77 28.95 -30.50
C GLN A 423 -10.54 27.93 -29.63
N LEU A 424 -10.71 26.70 -30.12
CA LEU A 424 -11.55 25.69 -29.48
C LEU A 424 -11.00 25.22 -28.12
N PHE A 425 -9.69 25.28 -27.92
CA PHE A 425 -9.02 24.85 -26.70
C PHE A 425 -8.57 26.05 -25.84
N GLN A 426 -9.47 26.53 -24.98
CA GLN A 426 -9.16 27.53 -23.95
C GLN A 426 -8.35 26.88 -22.81
N VAL A 427 -7.05 26.69 -23.02
CA VAL A 427 -6.12 26.10 -22.05
C VAL A 427 -5.09 27.10 -21.58
N ASP A 428 -4.72 27.03 -20.30
CA ASP A 428 -3.63 27.84 -19.75
C ASP A 428 -2.27 27.29 -20.22
N LYS A 429 -1.62 28.06 -21.12
CA LYS A 429 -0.33 27.72 -21.71
C LYS A 429 0.86 28.18 -20.85
N THR A 430 0.61 28.88 -19.76
CA THR A 430 1.65 29.34 -18.82
C THR A 430 2.09 28.23 -17.85
N CYS A 431 1.37 27.11 -17.81
CA CYS A 431 1.72 25.92 -17.03
C CYS A 431 3.16 25.44 -17.33
N GLU A 432 3.92 25.15 -16.27
CA GLU A 432 5.31 24.69 -16.34
C GLU A 432 5.46 23.42 -17.20
N CYS A 433 4.48 22.53 -17.14
CA CYS A 433 4.50 21.26 -17.87
C CYS A 433 3.99 21.34 -19.31
N PHE A 434 3.33 22.43 -19.73
CA PHE A 434 2.87 22.59 -21.11
C PHE A 434 3.97 22.38 -22.16
N PRO A 435 5.12 23.09 -22.11
CA PRO A 435 6.21 22.87 -23.07
C PRO A 435 6.83 21.48 -22.95
N LYS A 436 6.82 20.89 -21.74
CA LYS A 436 7.33 19.53 -21.51
C LYS A 436 6.45 18.48 -22.20
N VAL A 437 5.12 18.63 -22.14
CA VAL A 437 4.16 17.78 -22.86
C VAL A 437 4.38 17.88 -24.37
N ALA A 438 4.46 19.09 -24.92
CA ALA A 438 4.73 19.30 -26.35
C ALA A 438 6.03 18.61 -26.79
N ASN A 439 7.08 18.72 -25.97
CA ASN A 439 8.36 18.07 -26.21
C ASN A 439 8.26 16.53 -26.18
N GLN A 440 7.51 15.95 -25.23
CA GLN A 440 7.33 14.50 -25.11
C GLN A 440 6.45 13.91 -26.23
N LEU A 441 5.70 14.72 -26.97
CA LEU A 441 4.90 14.23 -28.10
C LEU A 441 5.70 14.03 -29.39
N ILE A 442 6.91 14.61 -29.50
CA ILE A 442 7.69 14.62 -30.74
C ILE A 442 7.85 13.21 -31.32
N ASN A 443 8.38 12.24 -30.54
CA ASN A 443 8.59 10.88 -31.04
C ASN A 443 7.30 10.19 -31.45
N ILE A 444 6.25 10.32 -30.64
CA ILE A 444 4.96 9.70 -30.91
C ILE A 444 4.35 10.25 -32.20
N LEU A 445 4.40 11.57 -32.41
CA LEU A 445 3.91 12.20 -33.63
C LEU A 445 4.77 11.82 -34.84
N SER A 446 6.10 11.74 -34.70
CA SER A 446 6.98 11.26 -35.78
C SER A 446 6.69 9.83 -36.20
N ILE A 447 6.41 8.93 -35.24
CA ILE A 447 5.97 7.56 -35.51
C ILE A 447 4.66 7.57 -36.33
N ILE A 448 3.67 8.36 -35.89
CA ILE A 448 2.36 8.45 -36.54
C ILE A 448 2.50 9.03 -37.96
N GLU A 449 3.22 10.14 -38.11
CA GLU A 449 3.43 10.84 -39.40
C GLU A 449 4.19 9.97 -40.40
N HIS A 450 5.04 9.06 -39.93
CA HIS A 450 5.80 8.15 -40.80
C HIS A 450 4.99 6.90 -41.20
N ILE A 451 4.21 6.32 -40.27
CA ILE A 451 3.46 5.08 -40.51
C ILE A 451 2.14 5.35 -41.24
N ARG A 452 1.37 6.36 -40.81
CA ARG A 452 -0.01 6.57 -41.28
C ARG A 452 -0.11 6.77 -42.80
N PRO A 453 0.71 7.60 -43.48
CA PRO A 453 0.61 7.76 -44.93
C PRO A 453 0.82 6.46 -45.69
N LYS A 454 1.71 5.57 -45.21
CA LYS A 454 1.95 4.25 -45.81
C LYS A 454 0.74 3.33 -45.64
N LEU A 455 0.03 3.44 -44.52
CA LEU A 455 -1.23 2.72 -44.30
C LEU A 455 -2.35 3.24 -45.21
N GLU A 456 -2.49 4.56 -45.35
CA GLU A 456 -3.53 5.19 -46.18
C GLU A 456 -3.40 4.83 -47.66
N VAL A 457 -2.17 4.74 -48.19
CA VAL A 457 -1.92 4.26 -49.56
C VAL A 457 -2.46 2.85 -49.79
N LEU A 458 -2.45 2.00 -48.76
CA LEU A 458 -2.90 0.61 -48.84
C LEU A 458 -4.34 0.39 -48.34
N ALA A 459 -4.94 1.43 -47.75
CA ALA A 459 -6.29 1.41 -47.14
C ALA A 459 -7.45 1.33 -48.15
N HIS A 460 -7.16 1.08 -49.43
CA HIS A 460 -8.16 0.78 -50.46
C HIS A 460 -8.94 -0.53 -50.16
N SER A 461 -8.49 -1.32 -49.19
CA SER A 461 -9.15 -2.53 -48.67
C SER A 461 -8.97 -2.64 -47.14
N TYR A 462 -9.78 -3.48 -46.48
CA TYR A 462 -9.58 -3.80 -45.05
C TYR A 462 -8.19 -4.41 -44.84
N LEU A 463 -7.31 -3.69 -44.15
CA LEU A 463 -5.97 -4.17 -43.82
C LEU A 463 -6.03 -5.17 -42.66
N THR A 464 -5.35 -6.29 -42.83
CA THR A 464 -5.14 -7.28 -41.75
C THR A 464 -4.07 -6.81 -40.78
N GLU A 465 -4.10 -7.30 -39.54
CA GLU A 465 -3.11 -6.97 -38.50
C GLU A 465 -1.68 -7.28 -38.96
N GLU A 466 -1.45 -8.43 -39.61
CA GLU A 466 -0.16 -8.82 -40.17
C GLU A 466 0.36 -7.86 -41.25
N GLN A 467 -0.53 -7.36 -42.13
CA GLN A 467 -0.16 -6.38 -43.15
C GLN A 467 0.28 -5.07 -42.53
N VAL A 468 -0.41 -4.60 -41.47
CA VAL A 468 -0.03 -3.37 -40.77
C VAL A 468 1.31 -3.54 -40.06
N ILE A 469 1.56 -4.70 -39.42
CA ILE A 469 2.85 -5.01 -38.77
C ILE A 469 3.99 -5.02 -39.79
N ASN A 470 3.81 -5.63 -40.95
CA ASN A 470 4.84 -5.63 -41.99
C ASN A 470 5.21 -4.21 -42.44
N ILE A 471 4.22 -3.31 -42.52
CA ILE A 471 4.45 -1.90 -42.85
C ILE A 471 5.22 -1.21 -41.72
N VAL A 472 4.84 -1.45 -40.46
CA VAL A 472 5.55 -0.95 -39.28
C VAL A 472 7.03 -1.38 -39.30
N GLN A 473 7.30 -2.66 -39.57
CA GLN A 473 8.67 -3.18 -39.65
C GLN A 473 9.52 -2.49 -40.71
N GLN A 474 8.93 -2.19 -41.87
CA GLN A 474 9.61 -1.44 -42.95
C GLN A 474 9.92 0.01 -42.55
N CYS A 475 9.22 0.57 -41.57
CA CYS A 475 9.41 1.95 -41.12
C CYS A 475 10.61 2.12 -40.18
N PHE A 476 11.11 1.06 -39.54
CA PHE A 476 12.19 1.20 -38.56
C PHE A 476 13.50 1.73 -39.14
N ASN A 477 13.82 1.40 -40.39
CA ASN A 477 15.08 1.79 -41.00
C ASN A 477 15.18 3.30 -41.27
N ASP A 478 14.05 3.95 -41.54
CA ASP A 478 14.00 5.36 -41.96
C ASP A 478 13.47 6.28 -40.85
N LEU A 479 13.01 5.72 -39.73
CA LEU A 479 12.45 6.47 -38.62
C LEU A 479 13.55 6.95 -37.67
N THR A 480 13.77 8.25 -37.62
CA THR A 480 14.69 8.88 -36.66
C THR A 480 13.90 9.47 -35.49
N LEU A 481 14.18 8.98 -34.28
CA LEU A 481 13.55 9.44 -33.05
C LEU A 481 14.47 10.36 -32.25
N LYS A 482 13.89 11.33 -31.57
CA LYS A 482 14.58 12.19 -30.60
C LYS A 482 15.00 11.35 -29.39
N LEU A 483 16.25 11.53 -28.97
CA LEU A 483 16.73 11.01 -27.69
C LEU A 483 16.26 11.93 -26.56
N TYR A 484 15.51 11.39 -25.61
CA TYR A 484 15.06 12.12 -24.44
C TYR A 484 16.05 11.95 -23.28
N GLU A 485 16.42 13.07 -22.65
CA GLU A 485 17.14 13.07 -21.38
C GLU A 485 16.16 12.92 -20.21
N GLY A 486 16.59 12.25 -19.14
CA GLY A 486 15.83 12.16 -17.89
C GLY A 486 14.59 11.25 -17.94
N LEU A 487 14.44 10.37 -18.93
CA LEU A 487 13.37 9.37 -18.94
C LEU A 487 13.39 8.43 -17.72
N GLU A 488 14.51 8.32 -17.01
CA GLU A 488 14.63 7.50 -15.81
C GLU A 488 14.36 8.28 -14.51
N ASN A 489 14.13 9.59 -14.61
CA ASN A 489 13.88 10.43 -13.45
C ASN A 489 12.42 10.29 -13.02
N VAL A 490 12.22 9.66 -11.87
CA VAL A 490 10.90 9.56 -11.24
C VAL A 490 10.83 10.61 -10.13
N GLU A 491 10.33 11.80 -10.45
CA GLU A 491 10.09 12.83 -9.45
C GLU A 491 8.63 12.78 -8.99
N PHE A 492 8.41 12.74 -7.68
CA PHE A 492 7.11 12.96 -7.04
C PHE A 492 7.18 14.28 -6.27
N LYS A 493 6.69 15.38 -6.87
CA LYS A 493 6.80 16.74 -6.32
C LYS A 493 6.07 16.95 -4.97
N ASP A 494 5.22 16.03 -4.55
CA ASP A 494 4.28 16.23 -3.44
C ASP A 494 4.74 15.63 -2.10
N GLU A 495 6.04 15.44 -1.90
CA GLU A 495 6.62 14.87 -0.65
C GLU A 495 6.25 15.67 0.61
N LYS A 496 6.11 17.00 0.52
CA LYS A 496 5.67 17.83 1.67
C LYS A 496 4.20 17.62 2.03
N ASN A 497 3.34 17.54 1.02
CA ASN A 497 1.91 17.23 1.23
C ASN A 497 1.71 15.80 1.73
N LEU A 498 2.68 14.93 1.47
CA LEU A 498 2.78 13.60 2.03
C LEU A 498 3.16 13.67 3.52
N GLU A 499 4.23 14.34 3.90
CA GLU A 499 4.61 14.52 5.32
C GLU A 499 3.45 15.11 6.13
N ASN A 500 2.81 16.18 5.63
CA ASN A 500 1.65 16.79 6.27
C ASN A 500 0.46 15.83 6.42
N PHE A 501 0.23 14.96 5.42
CA PHE A 501 -0.85 13.97 5.48
C PHE A 501 -0.55 12.84 6.47
N LEU A 502 0.71 12.39 6.53
CA LEU A 502 1.14 11.39 7.52
C LEU A 502 1.11 11.97 8.93
N GLU A 503 1.51 13.23 9.10
CA GLU A 503 1.38 13.98 10.34
C GLU A 503 -0.10 14.07 10.75
N SER A 504 -1.01 14.52 9.88
CA SER A 504 -2.43 14.62 10.22
C SER A 504 -3.04 13.27 10.63
N LEU A 505 -2.68 12.18 9.94
CA LEU A 505 -3.11 10.84 10.33
C LEU A 505 -2.58 10.45 11.71
N THR A 506 -1.32 10.81 12.00
CA THR A 506 -0.71 10.55 13.32
C THR A 506 -1.34 11.42 14.41
N GLU A 507 -1.80 12.62 14.07
CA GLU A 507 -2.55 13.49 14.97
C GLU A 507 -3.97 12.97 15.27
N ASP A 508 -4.59 12.25 14.34
CA ASP A 508 -5.90 11.62 14.52
C ASP A 508 -5.82 10.25 15.23
N MET A 509 -4.63 9.64 15.29
CA MET A 509 -4.39 8.37 16.01
C MET A 509 -4.97 8.38 17.43
N PRO A 510 -4.68 9.40 18.26
CA PRO A 510 -5.17 9.45 19.63
C PRO A 510 -6.68 9.56 19.76
N HIS A 511 -7.31 10.33 18.88
CA HIS A 511 -8.76 10.53 18.92
C HIS A 511 -9.49 9.24 18.55
N SER A 512 -8.96 8.48 17.58
CA SER A 512 -9.54 7.21 17.16
C SER A 512 -9.41 6.13 18.23
N VAL A 513 -8.23 6.04 18.88
CA VAL A 513 -8.03 5.13 20.02
C VAL A 513 -8.94 5.54 21.19
N ASN A 514 -9.08 6.83 21.48
CA ASN A 514 -9.93 7.33 22.56
C ASN A 514 -11.43 7.05 22.34
N ALA A 515 -11.94 7.28 21.14
CA ALA A 515 -13.36 7.08 20.81
C ALA A 515 -13.84 5.64 21.12
N PHE A 516 -13.04 4.62 20.82
CA PHE A 516 -13.40 3.23 21.13
C PHE A 516 -13.53 2.96 22.62
N TRP A 517 -12.54 3.40 23.40
CA TRP A 517 -12.54 3.16 24.84
C TRP A 517 -13.68 3.88 25.53
N SER A 518 -14.18 4.98 24.96
CA SER A 518 -15.38 5.70 25.40
C SER A 518 -16.70 5.01 25.00
N GLU A 519 -16.80 4.43 23.80
CA GLU A 519 -18.05 3.83 23.27
C GLU A 519 -18.39 2.46 23.91
N LYS A 520 -17.37 1.70 24.34
CA LYS A 520 -17.56 0.40 25.00
C LYS A 520 -17.71 0.47 26.53
N ILE A 521 -17.69 1.66 27.11
CA ILE A 521 -17.98 1.90 28.55
C ILE A 521 -19.37 1.36 28.92
N ASP A 522 -20.31 1.36 27.98
CA ASP A 522 -21.69 0.90 28.21
C ASP A 522 -21.84 -0.61 28.45
N PHE A 523 -20.75 -1.40 28.32
CA PHE A 523 -20.78 -2.88 28.38
C PHE A 523 -20.05 -3.53 29.59
N CYS A 524 -19.41 -2.80 30.53
CA CYS A 524 -18.63 -3.38 31.65
C CYS A 524 -19.31 -3.37 33.05
#